data_AF-A0A2E2EET8-F1
#
_entry.id   AF-A0A2E2EET8-F1
#
_cell.length_a   1.000
_cell.length_b   1.000
_cell.length_c   1.000
_cell.angle_alpha   90.00
_cell.angle_beta   90.00
_cell.angle_gamma   90.00
#
_symmetry.space_group_name_H-M   'P 1'
#
loop_
_entity.id
_entity.type
_entity.pdbx_description
1 polymer ?
#
loop_
_entity_poly.entity_id
_entity_poly.type
_entity_poly.pdbx_seq_one_letter_code
_entity_poly.pdbx_strand_id
1 'polypeptide(L)'
;MSQPDYKLIFKYLVMGSLGVIILNVFFSLLPDFWSNMFIGKTNLNLSLTFQDIMWVFFLLGMMHIFRLKKEIEQLESYKKNDYLPQEFEVIIDDHVLTQIIKKSKLDSNDKMGILPYMILQIGLQFRTNHSIALTSDFLSKQLELFLHTVELRYNKLKYLIWLIPSLGFMGTVYGIGLAVSRLGGGSLDDPELLTNMASSLGIAFNTTLLALVLSVILQFFTQHLEAKEENLINDYGKYILDNLINKIIERA
;
A
#
# COMPACT_ATOMS: atom_id res chain seq x y z
N MET A 1 -12.67 -10.30 12.16
CA MET A 1 -12.97 -10.13 10.73
C MET A 1 -13.83 -8.87 10.57
N SER A 2 -13.22 -7.72 10.29
CA SER A 2 -13.95 -6.46 10.06
C SER A 2 -14.68 -6.58 8.71
N GLN A 3 -16.00 -6.34 8.68
CA GLN A 3 -16.74 -6.24 7.42
C GLN A 3 -16.04 -5.24 6.49
N PRO A 4 -15.98 -5.50 5.17
CA PRO A 4 -15.50 -4.50 4.23
C PRO A 4 -16.41 -3.28 4.35
N ASP A 5 -15.81 -2.14 4.70
CA ASP A 5 -16.52 -0.89 4.82
C ASP A 5 -16.86 -0.39 3.41
N TYR A 6 -17.98 -0.90 2.86
CA TYR A 6 -18.44 -0.57 1.51
C TYR A 6 -18.61 0.94 1.30
N LYS A 7 -18.92 1.69 2.38
CA LYS A 7 -19.00 3.16 2.34
C LYS A 7 -17.64 3.78 2.08
N LEU A 8 -16.59 3.23 2.70
CA LEU A 8 -15.22 3.69 2.49
C LEU A 8 -14.74 3.41 1.07
N ILE A 9 -15.00 2.20 0.55
CA ILE A 9 -14.66 1.84 -0.84
C ILE A 9 -15.38 2.74 -1.83
N PHE A 10 -16.69 2.97 -1.62
CA PHE A 10 -17.50 3.85 -2.46
C PHE A 10 -16.96 5.29 -2.43
N LYS A 11 -16.61 5.81 -1.25
CA LYS A 11 -16.01 7.15 -1.11
C LYS A 11 -14.71 7.27 -1.89
N TYR A 12 -13.83 6.26 -1.84
CA TYR A 12 -12.58 6.26 -2.59
C TYR A 12 -12.82 6.22 -4.09
N LEU A 13 -13.78 5.41 -4.57
CA LEU A 13 -14.15 5.37 -5.98
C LEU A 13 -14.68 6.73 -6.46
N VAL A 14 -15.57 7.37 -5.71
CA VAL A 14 -16.09 8.70 -6.04
C VAL A 14 -14.97 9.74 -6.07
N MET A 15 -14.07 9.72 -5.08
CA MET A 15 -12.94 10.65 -5.04
C MET A 15 -11.94 10.41 -6.17
N GLY A 16 -11.71 9.15 -6.55
CA GLY A 16 -10.90 8.77 -7.71
C GLY A 16 -11.50 9.28 -9.01
N SER A 17 -12.80 9.05 -9.24
CA SER A 17 -13.51 9.52 -10.43
C SER A 17 -13.54 11.04 -10.55
N LEU A 18 -13.78 11.75 -9.43
CA LEU A 18 -13.67 13.22 -9.39
C LEU A 18 -12.26 13.70 -9.72
N GLY A 19 -11.24 13.02 -9.18
CA GLY A 19 -9.84 13.28 -9.50
C GLY A 19 -9.54 13.12 -10.99
N VAL A 20 -10.10 12.11 -11.65
CA VAL A 20 -9.95 11.90 -13.10
C VAL A 20 -10.63 13.00 -13.91
N ILE A 21 -11.78 13.50 -13.48
CA ILE A 21 -12.43 14.65 -14.14
C ILE A 21 -11.51 15.88 -14.06
N ILE A 22 -10.93 16.16 -12.89
CA ILE A 22 -9.98 17.26 -12.71
C ILE A 22 -8.75 17.07 -13.59
N LEU A 23 -8.20 15.86 -13.66
CA LEU A 23 -7.07 15.54 -14.54
C LEU A 23 -7.43 15.72 -16.02
N ASN A 24 -8.62 15.31 -16.45
CA ASN A 24 -9.07 15.52 -17.83
C ASN A 24 -9.15 17.00 -18.18
N VAL A 25 -9.72 17.83 -17.30
CA VAL A 25 -9.75 19.29 -17.50
C VAL A 25 -8.31 19.83 -17.57
N PHE A 26 -7.45 19.45 -16.62
CA PHE A 26 -6.08 19.94 -16.56
C PHE A 26 -5.26 19.55 -17.79
N PHE A 27 -5.28 18.27 -18.19
CA PHE A 27 -4.50 17.79 -19.33
C PHE A 27 -5.05 18.27 -20.67
N SER A 28 -6.35 18.57 -20.77
CA SER A 28 -6.93 19.20 -21.98
C SER A 28 -6.45 20.63 -22.23
N LEU A 29 -5.86 21.29 -21.22
CA LEU A 29 -5.27 22.62 -21.35
C LEU A 29 -3.80 22.56 -21.82
N LEU A 30 -3.20 21.37 -21.84
CA LEU A 30 -1.82 21.17 -22.29
C LEU A 30 -1.76 20.97 -23.82
N PRO A 31 -0.56 21.11 -24.43
CA PRO A 31 -0.37 20.80 -25.85
C PRO A 31 -0.87 19.39 -26.23
N ASP A 32 -1.32 19.24 -27.48
CA ASP A 32 -1.94 18.01 -28.02
C ASP A 32 -1.13 16.74 -27.74
N PHE A 33 0.19 16.84 -27.77
CA PHE A 33 1.08 15.72 -27.44
C PHE A 33 0.83 15.16 -26.03
N TRP A 34 0.82 16.04 -25.02
CA TRP A 34 0.65 15.63 -23.62
C TRP A 34 -0.78 15.22 -23.32
N SER A 35 -1.76 15.90 -23.91
CA SER A 35 -3.18 15.53 -23.78
C SER A 35 -3.41 14.11 -24.33
N ASN A 36 -2.91 13.81 -25.54
CA ASN A 36 -3.00 12.46 -26.10
C ASN A 36 -2.23 11.42 -25.29
N MET A 37 -1.08 11.77 -24.72
CA MET A 37 -0.29 10.85 -23.92
C MET A 37 -1.00 10.48 -22.61
N PHE A 38 -1.53 11.47 -21.89
CA PHE A 38 -2.06 11.27 -20.54
C PHE A 38 -3.55 10.90 -20.50
N ILE A 39 -4.36 11.40 -21.43
CA ILE A 39 -5.82 11.18 -21.43
C ILE A 39 -6.34 10.54 -22.72
N GLY A 40 -5.47 10.30 -23.71
CA GLY A 40 -5.87 9.65 -24.97
C GLY A 40 -6.82 10.50 -25.84
N LYS A 41 -6.92 11.81 -25.57
CA LYS A 41 -7.82 12.76 -26.23
C LYS A 41 -7.10 14.08 -26.45
N THR A 42 -7.48 14.83 -27.49
CA THR A 42 -7.03 16.21 -27.72
C THR A 42 -7.95 17.26 -27.13
N ASN A 43 -9.26 17.00 -27.10
CA ASN A 43 -10.27 17.92 -26.58
C ASN A 43 -11.02 17.32 -25.38
N LEU A 44 -11.67 18.19 -24.60
CA LEU A 44 -12.58 17.83 -23.51
C LEU A 44 -13.76 17.02 -24.06
N ASN A 45 -13.61 15.70 -24.06
CA ASN A 45 -14.66 14.75 -24.39
C ASN A 45 -14.90 13.81 -23.20
N LEU A 46 -16.18 13.60 -22.88
CA LEU A 46 -16.67 12.73 -21.82
C LEU A 46 -16.55 11.23 -22.14
N SER A 47 -16.07 10.85 -23.33
CA SER A 47 -15.80 9.45 -23.67
C SER A 47 -14.77 8.83 -22.72
N LEU A 48 -15.06 7.68 -22.12
CA LEU A 48 -14.12 6.98 -21.25
C LEU A 48 -13.03 6.29 -22.08
N THR A 49 -11.77 6.58 -21.75
CA THR A 49 -10.58 5.93 -22.34
C THR A 49 -9.94 4.95 -21.36
N PHE A 50 -9.06 4.09 -21.88
CA PHE A 50 -8.24 3.23 -21.02
C PHE A 50 -7.34 4.06 -20.08
N GLN A 51 -6.84 5.19 -20.55
CA GLN A 51 -6.07 6.15 -19.76
C GLN A 51 -6.86 6.66 -18.55
N ASP A 52 -8.14 7.04 -18.75
CA ASP A 52 -9.01 7.48 -17.67
C ASP A 52 -9.16 6.40 -16.59
N ILE A 53 -9.39 5.15 -17.00
CA ILE A 53 -9.52 4.00 -16.09
C ILE A 53 -8.21 3.77 -15.32
N MET A 54 -7.07 3.83 -16.00
CA MET A 54 -5.75 3.70 -15.37
C MET A 54 -5.52 4.81 -14.34
N TRP A 55 -5.90 6.05 -14.64
CA TRP A 55 -5.80 7.15 -13.68
C TRP A 55 -6.69 6.93 -12.45
N VAL A 56 -7.90 6.37 -12.59
CA VAL A 56 -8.72 6.01 -11.42
C VAL A 56 -7.96 5.06 -10.51
N PHE A 57 -7.44 3.95 -11.05
CA PHE A 57 -6.71 2.96 -10.24
C PHE A 57 -5.41 3.52 -9.67
N PHE A 58 -4.70 4.36 -10.41
CA PHE A 58 -3.50 5.03 -9.92
C PHE A 58 -3.81 5.95 -8.73
N LEU A 59 -4.84 6.79 -8.84
CA LEU A 59 -5.24 7.68 -7.76
C LEU A 59 -5.71 6.89 -6.53
N LEU A 60 -6.45 5.80 -6.72
CA LEU A 60 -6.83 4.89 -5.62
C LEU A 60 -5.59 4.28 -4.93
N GLY A 61 -4.59 3.84 -5.70
CA GLY A 61 -3.33 3.35 -5.19
C GLY A 61 -2.57 4.41 -4.38
N MET A 62 -2.45 5.62 -4.92
CA MET A 62 -1.80 6.75 -4.25
C MET A 62 -2.51 7.12 -2.93
N MET A 63 -3.84 7.20 -2.92
CA MET A 63 -4.61 7.45 -1.70
C MET A 63 -4.34 6.39 -0.62
N HIS A 64 -4.28 5.12 -1.02
CA HIS A 64 -4.00 4.03 -0.10
C HIS A 64 -2.56 4.10 0.45
N ILE A 65 -1.58 4.43 -0.38
CA ILE A 65 -0.18 4.70 0.03
C ILE A 65 -0.12 5.84 1.06
N PHE A 66 -0.79 6.97 0.81
CA PHE A 66 -0.81 8.09 1.76
C PHE A 66 -1.44 7.72 3.10
N ARG A 67 -2.46 6.85 3.09
CA ARG A 67 -3.06 6.34 4.31
C ARG A 67 -2.09 5.42 5.07
N LEU A 68 -1.47 4.46 4.38
CA LEU A 68 -0.49 3.55 5.00
C LEU A 68 0.68 4.34 5.60
N LYS A 69 1.16 5.38 4.93
CA LYS A 69 2.19 6.26 5.47
C LYS A 69 1.79 6.86 6.83
N LYS A 70 0.56 7.36 6.96
CA LYS A 70 0.05 7.89 8.23
C LYS A 70 -0.11 6.81 9.30
N GLU A 71 -0.54 5.60 8.92
CA GLU A 71 -0.63 4.47 9.84
C GLU A 71 0.77 4.08 10.37
N ILE A 72 1.79 4.05 9.52
CA ILE A 72 3.18 3.80 9.93
C ILE A 72 3.71 4.89 10.88
N GLU A 73 3.42 6.17 10.60
CA GLU A 73 3.79 7.28 11.50
C GLU A 73 3.12 7.14 12.89
N GLN A 74 1.88 6.63 12.94
CA GLN A 74 1.21 6.31 14.20
C GLN A 74 1.87 5.12 14.91
N LEU A 75 2.24 4.06 14.19
CA LEU A 75 2.99 2.94 14.75
C LEU A 75 4.28 3.44 15.41
N GLU A 76 5.09 4.24 14.71
CA GLU A 76 6.34 4.81 15.23
C GLU A 76 6.13 5.63 16.50
N SER A 77 4.96 6.26 16.68
CA SER A 77 4.67 7.05 17.87
C SER A 77 4.66 6.22 19.16
N TYR A 78 4.23 4.95 19.10
CA TYR A 78 4.22 4.07 20.27
C TYR A 78 5.64 3.72 20.75
N LYS A 79 6.63 3.70 19.86
CA LYS A 79 8.04 3.49 20.26
C LYS A 79 8.54 4.58 21.23
N LYS A 80 7.92 5.77 21.22
CA LYS A 80 8.30 6.91 22.08
C LYS A 80 7.71 6.87 23.49
N ASN A 81 6.77 5.95 23.78
CA ASN A 81 6.04 5.95 25.06
C ASN A 81 6.78 5.21 26.20
N ASP A 82 8.06 4.88 26.03
CA ASP A 82 8.96 4.27 27.04
C ASP A 82 8.29 3.14 27.85
N TYR A 83 7.78 2.11 27.17
CA TYR A 83 7.06 1.01 27.83
C TYR A 83 7.95 0.11 28.70
N LEU A 84 9.24 -0.01 28.37
CA LEU A 84 10.18 -0.94 28.99
C LEU A 84 11.41 -0.18 29.48
N PRO A 85 12.06 -0.65 30.57
CA PRO A 85 13.28 -0.05 31.06
C PRO A 85 14.42 -0.29 30.05
N GLN A 86 15.08 0.79 29.60
CA GLN A 86 16.17 0.70 28.62
C GLN A 86 17.55 0.54 29.26
N GLU A 87 17.70 0.92 30.53
CA GLU A 87 18.94 0.78 31.29
C GLU A 87 19.37 -0.69 31.42
N PHE A 88 20.64 -0.97 31.15
CA PHE A 88 21.18 -2.34 31.10
C PHE A 88 21.11 -3.07 32.44
N GLU A 89 21.26 -2.34 33.55
CA GLU A 89 21.36 -2.91 34.91
C GLU A 89 20.00 -3.28 35.53
N VAL A 90 18.89 -2.90 34.88
CA VAL A 90 17.55 -3.11 35.44
C VAL A 90 17.11 -4.56 35.26
N ILE A 91 16.83 -5.21 36.37
CA ILE A 91 16.18 -6.53 36.42
C ILE A 91 14.68 -6.34 36.58
N ILE A 92 13.90 -7.11 35.82
CA ILE A 92 12.44 -7.10 35.89
C ILE A 92 11.96 -8.17 36.86
N ASP A 93 11.60 -7.73 38.06
CA ASP A 93 10.88 -8.53 39.05
C ASP A 93 9.36 -8.55 38.79
N ASP A 94 8.61 -9.32 39.60
CA ASP A 94 7.15 -9.41 39.52
C ASP A 94 6.44 -8.04 39.65
N HIS A 95 6.98 -7.13 40.45
CA HIS A 95 6.39 -5.81 40.67
C HIS A 95 6.54 -4.94 39.42
N VAL A 96 7.75 -4.86 38.88
CA VAL A 96 8.05 -4.14 37.62
C VAL A 96 7.27 -4.75 36.46
N LEU A 97 7.23 -6.08 36.35
CA LEU A 97 6.44 -6.78 35.33
C LEU A 97 4.96 -6.41 35.40
N THR A 98 4.40 -6.31 36.61
CA THR A 98 3.01 -5.88 36.81
C THR A 98 2.78 -4.44 36.36
N GLN A 99 3.75 -3.54 36.58
CA GLN A 99 3.68 -2.16 36.09
C GLN A 99 3.74 -2.09 34.56
N ILE A 100 4.64 -2.85 33.92
CA ILE A 100 4.75 -2.96 32.46
C ILE A 100 3.41 -3.42 31.86
N ILE A 101 2.84 -4.50 32.38
CA ILE A 101 1.54 -5.03 31.92
C ILE A 101 0.43 -3.98 32.05
N LYS A 102 0.37 -3.25 33.18
CA LYS A 102 -0.63 -2.18 33.38
C LYS A 102 -0.45 -1.04 32.39
N LYS A 103 0.78 -0.56 32.19
CA LYS A 103 1.10 0.54 31.26
C LYS A 103 0.76 0.14 29.82
N SER A 104 1.21 -1.02 29.36
CA SER A 104 0.97 -1.51 28.01
C SER A 104 -0.52 -1.77 27.73
N LYS A 105 -1.31 -2.18 28.73
CA LYS A 105 -2.74 -2.42 28.58
C LYS A 105 -3.55 -1.15 28.22
N LEU A 106 -3.08 0.04 28.62
CA LEU A 106 -3.78 1.29 28.30
C LEU A 106 -3.85 1.53 26.79
N ASP A 107 -2.76 1.20 26.10
CA ASP A 107 -2.60 1.47 24.66
C ASP A 107 -2.83 0.22 23.79
N SER A 108 -2.89 -0.98 24.38
CA SER A 108 -3.00 -2.25 23.64
C SER A 108 -4.33 -2.46 22.90
N ASN A 109 -5.36 -1.69 23.26
CA ASN A 109 -6.69 -1.79 22.62
C ASN A 109 -6.79 -0.93 21.36
N ASP A 110 -5.81 -0.06 21.11
CA ASP A 110 -5.74 0.67 19.85
C ASP A 110 -5.39 -0.30 18.72
N LYS A 111 -6.04 -0.15 17.56
CA LYS A 111 -5.72 -0.93 16.36
C LYS A 111 -4.28 -0.73 15.91
N MET A 112 -3.70 0.44 16.17
CA MET A 112 -2.30 0.75 15.89
C MET A 112 -1.37 0.48 17.08
N GLY A 113 -1.89 0.00 18.20
CA GLY A 113 -1.12 -0.35 19.40
C GLY A 113 -0.39 -1.68 19.29
N ILE A 114 0.31 -1.97 18.19
CA ILE A 114 0.97 -3.27 17.97
C ILE A 114 2.05 -3.52 19.02
N LEU A 115 2.95 -2.56 19.24
CA LEU A 115 4.00 -2.65 20.26
C LEU A 115 3.45 -2.88 21.68
N PRO A 116 2.54 -2.03 22.22
CA PRO A 116 1.98 -2.26 23.55
C PRO A 116 1.17 -3.55 23.64
N TYR A 117 0.49 -3.96 22.57
CA TYR A 117 -0.18 -5.26 22.50
C TYR A 117 0.82 -6.42 22.65
N MET A 118 1.92 -6.42 21.89
CA MET A 118 2.95 -7.46 21.99
C MET A 118 3.57 -7.52 23.39
N ILE A 119 3.92 -6.37 23.97
CA ILE A 119 4.46 -6.30 25.34
C ILE A 119 3.47 -6.88 26.35
N LEU A 120 2.19 -6.50 26.25
CA LEU A 120 1.15 -7.03 27.11
C LEU A 120 1.06 -8.56 27.01
N GLN A 121 0.98 -9.11 25.79
CA GLN A 121 0.87 -10.55 25.57
C GLN A 121 2.09 -11.30 26.10
N ILE A 122 3.30 -10.77 25.87
CA ILE A 122 4.56 -11.35 26.36
C ILE A 122 4.63 -11.34 27.88
N GLY A 123 4.29 -10.22 28.51
CA GLY A 123 4.26 -10.12 29.97
C GLY A 123 3.24 -11.07 30.61
N LEU A 124 2.05 -11.23 29.99
CA LEU A 124 1.04 -12.19 30.43
C LEU A 124 1.52 -13.64 30.26
N GLN A 125 2.15 -13.96 29.13
CA GLN A 125 2.65 -15.30 28.82
C GLN A 125 3.73 -15.73 29.81
N PHE A 126 4.68 -14.83 30.12
CA PHE A 126 5.72 -15.11 31.11
C PHE A 126 5.14 -15.26 32.52
N ARG A 127 4.19 -14.41 32.92
CA ARG A 127 3.54 -14.51 34.24
C ARG A 127 2.81 -15.83 34.47
N THR A 128 2.31 -16.46 33.40
CA THR A 128 1.60 -17.75 33.48
C THR A 128 2.57 -18.93 33.50
N ASN A 129 3.64 -18.89 32.69
CA ASN A 129 4.49 -20.06 32.44
C ASN A 129 5.87 -20.02 33.13
N HIS A 130 6.33 -18.83 33.55
CA HIS A 130 7.64 -18.58 34.17
C HIS A 130 8.86 -19.09 33.39
N SER A 131 8.71 -19.34 32.08
CA SER A 131 9.79 -19.82 31.21
C SER A 131 10.16 -18.76 30.18
N ILE A 132 11.44 -18.41 30.15
CA ILE A 132 12.04 -17.51 29.16
C ILE A 132 12.02 -18.18 27.78
N ALA A 133 12.33 -19.48 27.71
CA ALA A 133 12.33 -20.23 26.46
C ALA A 133 10.94 -20.21 25.78
N LEU A 134 9.87 -20.51 26.52
CA LEU A 134 8.50 -20.45 26.01
C LEU A 134 8.09 -19.02 25.61
N THR A 135 8.54 -18.02 26.36
CA THR A 135 8.23 -16.61 26.10
C THR A 135 8.92 -16.10 24.83
N SER A 136 10.17 -16.50 24.58
CA SER A 136 10.92 -16.18 23.37
C SER A 136 10.35 -16.86 22.12
N ASP A 137 9.94 -18.13 22.22
CA ASP A 137 9.22 -18.83 21.15
C ASP A 137 7.90 -18.12 20.82
N PHE A 138 7.15 -17.72 21.85
CA PHE A 138 5.91 -16.97 21.67
C PHE A 138 6.11 -15.58 21.03
N LEU A 139 7.19 -14.87 21.38
CA LEU A 139 7.56 -13.60 20.70
C LEU A 139 7.81 -13.83 19.21
N SER A 140 8.58 -14.87 18.88
CA SER A 140 8.94 -15.20 17.50
C SER A 140 7.69 -15.50 16.66
N LYS A 141 6.76 -16.28 17.23
CA LYS A 141 5.45 -16.57 16.60
C LYS A 141 4.59 -15.32 16.42
N GLN A 142 4.55 -14.41 17.40
CA GLN A 142 3.84 -13.14 17.25
C GLN A 142 4.43 -12.29 16.13
N LEU A 143 5.77 -12.18 16.05
CA LEU A 143 6.44 -11.43 14.98
C LEU A 143 6.09 -11.98 13.60
N GLU A 144 6.16 -13.30 13.42
CA GLU A 144 5.78 -13.96 12.16
C GLU A 144 4.33 -13.64 11.76
N LEU A 145 3.39 -13.71 12.69
CA LEU A 145 1.99 -13.36 12.45
C LEU A 145 1.80 -11.90 12.04
N PHE A 146 2.51 -10.97 12.68
CA PHE A 146 2.43 -9.55 12.34
C PHE A 146 3.07 -9.25 10.99
N LEU A 147 4.23 -9.84 10.67
CA LEU A 147 4.86 -9.70 9.36
C LEU A 147 3.97 -10.26 8.24
N HIS A 148 3.38 -11.45 8.43
CA HIS A 148 2.40 -11.97 7.48
C HIS A 148 1.16 -11.06 7.34
N THR A 149 0.73 -10.41 8.42
CA THR A 149 -0.37 -9.43 8.37
C THR A 149 0.01 -8.20 7.56
N VAL A 150 1.27 -7.74 7.66
CA VAL A 150 1.81 -6.66 6.82
C VAL A 150 1.74 -7.07 5.35
N GLU A 151 2.29 -8.23 4.98
CA GLU A 151 2.25 -8.75 3.61
C GLU A 151 0.83 -8.79 3.03
N LEU A 152 -0.13 -9.35 3.78
CA LEU A 152 -1.54 -9.42 3.38
C LEU A 152 -2.15 -8.03 3.12
N ARG A 153 -1.77 -7.02 3.90
CA ARG A 153 -2.28 -5.65 3.73
C ARG A 153 -1.73 -5.02 2.45
N TYR A 154 -0.46 -5.24 2.13
CA TYR A 154 0.18 -4.74 0.90
C TYR A 154 -0.26 -5.46 -0.38
N ASN A 155 -0.78 -6.70 -0.29
CA ASN A 155 -1.31 -7.43 -1.44
C ASN A 155 -2.37 -6.65 -2.25
N LYS A 156 -3.17 -5.81 -1.60
CA LYS A 156 -4.14 -4.94 -2.29
C LYS A 156 -3.46 -3.92 -3.21
N LEU A 157 -2.32 -3.35 -2.79
CA LEU A 157 -1.54 -2.44 -3.62
C LEU A 157 -0.81 -3.20 -4.73
N LYS A 158 -0.22 -4.37 -4.42
CA LYS A 158 0.42 -5.25 -5.42
C LYS A 158 -0.56 -5.62 -6.54
N TYR A 159 -1.82 -5.87 -6.21
CA TYR A 159 -2.87 -6.09 -7.20
C TYR A 159 -3.09 -4.87 -8.12
N LEU A 160 -3.16 -3.65 -7.58
CA LEU A 160 -3.31 -2.44 -8.39
C LEU A 160 -2.10 -2.20 -9.30
N ILE A 161 -0.90 -2.44 -8.78
CA ILE A 161 0.36 -2.32 -9.54
C ILE A 161 0.38 -3.29 -10.71
N TRP A 162 -0.12 -4.51 -10.54
CA TRP A 162 -0.27 -5.50 -11.60
C TRP A 162 -1.40 -5.15 -12.58
N LEU A 163 -2.53 -4.64 -12.09
CA LEU A 163 -3.71 -4.32 -12.89
C LEU A 163 -3.44 -3.22 -13.91
N ILE A 164 -2.71 -2.17 -13.54
CA ILE A 164 -2.48 -1.00 -14.42
C ILE A 164 -1.76 -1.39 -15.74
N PRO A 165 -0.63 -2.12 -15.73
CA PRO A 165 0.00 -2.62 -16.95
C PRO A 165 -0.93 -3.51 -17.78
N SER A 166 -1.74 -4.37 -17.15
CA SER A 166 -2.72 -5.19 -17.88
C SER A 166 -3.79 -4.35 -18.58
N LEU A 167 -4.25 -3.25 -17.95
CA LEU A 167 -5.15 -2.29 -18.59
C LEU A 167 -4.46 -1.54 -19.74
N GLY A 168 -3.18 -1.19 -19.59
CA GLY A 168 -2.38 -0.59 -20.64
C GLY A 168 -2.25 -1.49 -21.88
N PHE A 169 -1.94 -2.76 -21.64
CA PHE A 169 -1.90 -3.79 -22.68
C PHE A 169 -3.26 -3.96 -23.36
N MET A 170 -4.34 -4.05 -22.58
CA MET A 170 -5.71 -4.15 -23.10
C MET A 170 -6.05 -2.95 -24.00
N GLY A 171 -5.72 -1.72 -23.57
CA GLY A 171 -5.94 -0.52 -24.37
C GLY A 171 -5.12 -0.50 -25.66
N THR A 172 -3.93 -1.09 -25.63
CA THR A 172 -3.07 -1.22 -26.82
C THR A 172 -3.64 -2.22 -27.81
N VAL A 173 -4.06 -3.41 -27.33
CA VAL A 173 -4.73 -4.42 -28.16
C VAL A 173 -5.99 -3.84 -28.80
N TYR A 174 -6.78 -3.10 -28.03
CA TYR A 174 -7.98 -2.40 -28.53
C TYR A 174 -7.62 -1.36 -29.61
N GLY A 175 -6.64 -0.49 -29.35
CA GLY A 175 -6.23 0.56 -30.29
C GLY A 175 -5.64 0.03 -31.59
N ILE A 176 -4.81 -1.02 -31.52
CA ILE A 176 -4.30 -1.73 -32.69
C ILE A 176 -5.44 -2.41 -33.46
N GLY A 177 -6.36 -3.08 -32.76
CA GLY A 177 -7.53 -3.70 -33.37
C GLY A 177 -8.39 -2.70 -34.16
N LEU A 178 -8.61 -1.51 -33.61
CA LEU A 178 -9.29 -0.41 -34.30
C LEU A 178 -8.51 0.13 -35.51
N ALA A 179 -7.18 0.18 -35.43
CA ALA A 179 -6.36 0.59 -36.56
C ALA A 179 -6.46 -0.42 -37.71
N VAL A 180 -6.39 -1.72 -37.38
CA VAL A 180 -6.47 -2.82 -38.36
C VAL A 180 -7.87 -2.98 -38.94
N SER A 181 -8.95 -2.80 -38.16
CA SER A 181 -10.31 -2.92 -38.69
C SER A 181 -10.62 -1.87 -39.77
N ARG A 182 -9.97 -0.70 -39.70
CA ARG A 182 -10.11 0.36 -40.70
C ARG A 182 -9.39 0.03 -42.01
N LEU A 183 -8.31 -0.77 -41.97
CA LEU A 183 -7.66 -1.30 -43.19
C LEU A 183 -8.60 -2.21 -43.99
N GLY A 184 -9.40 -3.03 -43.32
CA GLY A 184 -10.31 -3.96 -43.99
C GLY A 184 -11.47 -3.28 -44.73
N GLY A 185 -11.71 -1.98 -44.48
CA GLY A 185 -12.86 -1.24 -45.02
C GLY A 185 -12.50 -0.09 -45.98
N GLY A 186 -11.22 0.19 -46.22
CA GLY A 186 -10.77 1.33 -47.04
C GLY A 186 -9.67 0.98 -48.03
N SER A 187 -9.30 1.94 -48.87
CA SER A 187 -8.19 1.79 -49.83
C SER A 187 -6.90 2.36 -49.24
N LEU A 188 -5.79 1.65 -49.40
CA LEU A 188 -4.47 2.05 -48.87
C LEU A 188 -3.93 3.36 -49.47
N ASP A 189 -4.49 3.80 -50.60
CA ASP A 189 -4.10 5.01 -51.31
C ASP A 189 -4.73 6.29 -50.72
N ASP A 190 -5.57 6.17 -49.69
CA ASP A 190 -6.20 7.31 -49.01
C ASP A 190 -5.27 7.88 -47.91
N PRO A 191 -4.73 9.11 -48.08
CA PRO A 191 -3.86 9.74 -47.08
C PRO A 191 -4.56 10.00 -45.74
N GLU A 192 -5.88 10.18 -45.74
CA GLU A 192 -6.65 10.41 -44.52
C GLU A 192 -6.75 9.12 -43.68
N LEU A 193 -6.93 7.97 -44.36
CA LEU A 193 -6.90 6.66 -43.73
C LEU A 193 -5.56 6.40 -43.05
N LEU A 194 -4.45 6.65 -43.74
CA LEU A 194 -3.09 6.47 -43.19
C LEU A 194 -2.85 7.36 -41.96
N THR A 195 -3.29 8.62 -42.01
CA THR A 195 -3.17 9.57 -40.89
C THR A 195 -3.97 9.11 -39.68
N ASN A 196 -5.21 8.68 -39.88
CA ASN A 196 -6.09 8.19 -38.81
C ASN A 196 -5.60 6.88 -38.18
N MET A 197 -5.00 6.01 -38.99
CA MET A 197 -4.33 4.80 -38.51
C MET A 197 -3.12 5.12 -37.65
N ALA A 198 -2.22 5.99 -38.14
CA ALA A 198 -1.03 6.40 -37.40
C ALA A 198 -1.40 7.03 -36.05
N SER A 199 -2.45 7.85 -36.02
CA SER A 199 -3.01 8.43 -34.80
C SER A 199 -3.51 7.35 -33.83
N SER A 200 -4.31 6.39 -34.30
CA SER A 200 -4.84 5.29 -33.47
C SER A 200 -3.73 4.43 -32.87
N LEU A 201 -2.69 4.15 -33.66
CA LEU A 201 -1.52 3.41 -33.22
C LEU A 201 -0.68 4.21 -32.21
N GLY A 202 -0.55 5.52 -32.40
CA GLY A 202 0.11 6.42 -31.45
C GLY A 202 -0.58 6.42 -30.08
N ILE A 203 -1.91 6.51 -30.05
CA ILE A 203 -2.69 6.43 -28.80
C ILE A 203 -2.49 5.07 -28.13
N ALA A 204 -2.47 3.96 -28.89
CA ALA A 204 -2.23 2.62 -28.36
C ALA A 204 -0.86 2.54 -27.65
N PHE A 205 0.22 2.98 -28.29
CA PHE A 205 1.55 2.98 -27.69
C PHE A 205 1.64 3.87 -26.45
N ASN A 206 1.06 5.08 -26.50
CA ASN A 206 1.00 5.99 -25.36
C ASN A 206 0.26 5.37 -24.17
N THR A 207 -0.79 4.58 -24.42
CA THR A 207 -1.55 3.89 -23.39
C THR A 207 -0.66 2.90 -22.61
N THR A 208 0.15 2.10 -23.31
CA THR A 208 1.10 1.19 -22.65
C THR A 208 2.19 1.97 -21.91
N LEU A 209 2.76 3.00 -22.53
CA LEU A 209 3.82 3.79 -21.92
C LEU A 209 3.34 4.42 -20.61
N LEU A 210 2.14 5.02 -20.61
CA LEU A 210 1.52 5.58 -19.42
C LEU A 210 1.33 4.50 -18.34
N ALA A 211 0.80 3.34 -18.70
CA ALA A 211 0.57 2.24 -17.77
C ALA A 211 1.85 1.82 -17.03
N LEU A 212 2.96 1.68 -17.76
CA LEU A 212 4.25 1.31 -17.19
C LEU A 212 4.76 2.38 -16.23
N VAL A 213 4.68 3.66 -16.62
CA VAL A 213 5.11 4.79 -15.76
C VAL A 213 4.30 4.82 -14.47
N LEU A 214 2.96 4.75 -14.56
CA LEU A 214 2.09 4.75 -13.38
C LEU A 214 2.35 3.54 -12.46
N SER A 215 2.55 2.35 -13.03
CA SER A 215 2.85 1.13 -12.30
C SER A 215 4.18 1.21 -11.55
N VAL A 216 5.24 1.70 -12.21
CA VAL A 216 6.57 1.88 -11.60
C VAL A 216 6.52 2.85 -10.41
N ILE A 217 5.80 3.96 -10.55
CA ILE A 217 5.63 4.94 -9.46
C ILE A 217 4.96 4.29 -8.25
N LEU A 218 3.85 3.56 -8.45
CA LEU A 218 3.17 2.87 -7.36
C LEU A 218 4.03 1.77 -6.73
N GLN A 219 4.73 0.98 -7.56
CA GLN A 219 5.62 -0.08 -7.09
C GLN A 219 6.71 0.49 -6.17
N PHE A 220 7.36 1.59 -6.58
CA PHE A 220 8.42 2.22 -5.80
C PHE A 220 7.94 2.62 -4.39
N PHE A 221 6.83 3.36 -4.30
CA PHE A 221 6.30 3.79 -3.01
C PHE A 221 5.80 2.62 -2.16
N THR A 222 5.16 1.63 -2.79
CA THR A 222 4.64 0.44 -2.10
C THR A 222 5.77 -0.36 -1.47
N GLN A 223 6.83 -0.66 -2.23
CA GLN A 223 8.00 -1.38 -1.71
C GLN A 223 8.69 -0.62 -0.59
N HIS A 224 8.85 0.70 -0.72
CA HIS A 224 9.50 1.50 0.31
C HIS A 224 8.71 1.49 1.63
N LEU A 225 7.38 1.64 1.57
CA LEU A 225 6.54 1.60 2.77
C LEU A 225 6.43 0.20 3.38
N GLU A 226 6.33 -0.85 2.56
CA GLU A 226 6.31 -2.25 3.02
C GLU A 226 7.58 -2.58 3.79
N ALA A 227 8.75 -2.31 3.20
CA ALA A 227 10.04 -2.50 3.87
C ALA A 227 10.16 -1.66 5.14
N LYS A 228 9.68 -0.41 5.14
CA LYS A 228 9.70 0.45 6.33
C LYS A 228 8.87 -0.15 7.47
N GLU A 229 7.69 -0.67 7.16
CA GLU A 229 6.79 -1.24 8.16
C GLU A 229 7.30 -2.59 8.68
N GLU A 230 7.81 -3.48 7.82
CA GLU A 230 8.43 -4.74 8.25
C GLU A 230 9.62 -4.49 9.19
N ASN A 231 10.48 -3.51 8.87
CA ASN A 231 11.57 -3.11 9.73
C ASN A 231 11.09 -2.59 11.09
N LEU A 232 9.99 -1.82 11.11
CA LEU A 232 9.41 -1.32 12.36
C LEU A 232 8.88 -2.46 13.25
N ILE A 233 8.23 -3.48 12.67
CA ILE A 233 7.79 -4.66 13.41
C ILE A 233 8.97 -5.47 13.95
N ASN A 234 10.01 -5.66 13.14
CA ASN A 234 11.25 -6.33 13.59
C ASN A 234 11.94 -5.56 14.73
N ASP A 235 11.96 -4.23 14.66
CA ASP A 235 12.45 -3.37 15.74
C ASP A 235 11.67 -3.54 17.04
N TYR A 236 10.34 -3.74 16.97
CA TYR A 236 9.55 -4.07 18.16
C TYR A 236 9.96 -5.41 18.78
N GLY A 237 10.20 -6.41 17.94
CA GLY A 237 10.73 -7.71 18.37
C GLY A 237 12.04 -7.56 19.13
N LYS A 238 13.01 -6.86 18.54
CA LYS A 238 14.30 -6.58 19.19
C LYS A 238 14.13 -5.81 20.49
N TYR A 239 13.31 -4.77 20.48
CA TYR A 239 13.05 -3.97 21.68
C TYR A 239 12.48 -4.80 22.84
N ILE A 240 11.54 -5.71 22.55
CA ILE A 240 10.95 -6.61 23.56
C ILE A 240 11.98 -7.65 24.02
N LEU A 241 12.76 -8.23 23.10
CA LEU A 241 13.80 -9.19 23.46
C LEU A 241 14.83 -8.56 24.41
N ASP A 242 15.37 -7.41 24.03
CA ASP A 242 16.47 -6.75 24.74
C ASP A 242 16.01 -6.13 26.07
N ASN A 243 14.80 -5.57 26.13
CA ASN A 243 14.34 -4.78 27.28
C ASN A 243 13.26 -5.45 28.13
N LEU A 244 12.77 -6.63 27.74
CA LEU A 244 11.86 -7.43 28.55
C LEU A 244 12.42 -8.84 28.78
N ILE A 245 12.60 -9.63 27.72
CA ILE A 245 12.95 -11.06 27.85
C ILE A 245 14.35 -11.27 28.44
N ASN A 246 15.33 -10.48 28.05
CA ASN A 246 16.70 -10.59 28.58
C ASN A 246 16.85 -10.04 30.02
N LYS A 247 15.82 -9.37 30.55
CA LYS A 247 15.84 -8.72 31.88
C LYS A 247 14.95 -9.41 32.92
N ILE A 248 14.11 -10.36 32.51
CA ILE A 248 13.30 -11.20 33.41
C ILE A 248 14.12 -12.40 33.90
N ILE A 249 13.80 -12.88 35.10
CA ILE A 249 14.50 -14.01 35.75
C ILE A 249 13.55 -15.20 35.88
N GLU A 250 13.98 -16.38 35.44
CA GLU A 250 13.25 -17.64 35.70
C GLU A 250 13.27 -17.94 37.20
N ARG A 251 12.12 -18.30 37.76
CA ARG A 251 12.07 -18.84 39.11
C ARG A 251 12.59 -20.27 39.05
N ALA A 252 13.66 -20.54 39.80
CA ALA A 252 14.17 -21.88 40.04
C ALA A 252 13.18 -22.73 40.87
#